data_AF-A0A060CL30-F1
#
_entry.id   AF-A0A060CL30-F1
#
_cell.length_a   1.000
_cell.length_b   1.000
_cell.length_c   1.000
_cell.angle_alpha   90.00
_cell.angle_beta   90.00
_cell.angle_gamma   90.00
#
_symmetry.space_group_name_H-M   'P 1'
#
loop_
_entity.id
_entity.type
_entity.pdbx_description
1 polymer ?
#
loop_
_entity_poly.entity_id
_entity_poly.type
_entity_poly.pdbx_seq_one_letter_code
_entity_poly.pdbx_strand_id
1 'polypeptide(L)'
;MGKGGKSFKCLKFRSMVINSKEVLEDLLAKDSEAKQEWEATFKLKNDPRITKIGVFLRRTSLDELPQLFNVLKGEMSLVGPRPIITAELERYNDEVDYYLFKQTGNDWVMAS
;
A
#
# COMPACT_ATOMS: atom_id res chain seq x y z
N MET A 1 4.56 -7.17 -6.96
CA MET A 1 4.82 -8.00 -8.16
C MET A 1 3.52 -8.19 -8.92
N GLY A 2 3.54 -8.26 -10.25
CA GLY A 2 2.36 -8.51 -11.10
C GLY A 2 2.34 -9.94 -11.67
N LYS A 3 1.51 -10.19 -12.70
CA LYS A 3 1.34 -11.51 -13.32
C LYS A 3 2.68 -12.12 -13.76
N GLY A 4 2.97 -13.35 -13.32
CA GLY A 4 4.19 -14.08 -13.67
C GLY A 4 5.46 -13.52 -13.03
N GLY A 5 5.33 -12.88 -11.85
CA GLY A 5 6.47 -12.35 -11.09
C GLY A 5 7.10 -11.08 -11.67
N LYS A 6 6.51 -10.46 -12.70
CA LYS A 6 7.06 -9.24 -13.30
C LYS A 6 6.76 -8.01 -12.45
N SER A 7 7.77 -7.18 -12.19
CA SER A 7 7.59 -5.87 -11.55
C SER A 7 6.94 -4.88 -12.52
N PHE A 8 5.97 -4.09 -12.05
CA PHE A 8 5.36 -2.99 -12.79
C PHE A 8 5.16 -1.79 -11.87
N LYS A 9 4.92 -0.61 -12.45
CA LYS A 9 4.64 0.61 -11.68
C LYS A 9 3.16 0.68 -11.31
N CYS A 10 2.81 0.34 -10.08
CA CYS A 10 1.45 0.51 -9.56
C CYS A 10 1.15 2.00 -9.31
N LEU A 11 0.20 2.56 -10.06
CA LEU A 11 -0.11 3.99 -10.03
C LEU A 11 -1.08 4.33 -8.90
N LYS A 12 -0.80 5.40 -8.14
CA LYS A 12 -1.71 5.93 -7.13
C LYS A 12 -1.55 7.43 -6.96
N PHE A 13 -2.59 8.12 -6.51
CA PHE A 13 -2.45 9.50 -6.09
C PHE A 13 -1.65 9.60 -4.79
N ARG A 14 -0.86 10.66 -4.68
CA ARG A 14 -0.12 10.97 -3.46
C ARG A 14 -1.09 11.43 -2.38
N SER A 15 -1.26 10.62 -1.34
CA SER A 15 -2.06 10.94 -0.15
C SER A 15 -1.22 11.36 1.07
N MET A 16 0.11 11.27 0.98
CA MET A 16 1.04 11.62 2.06
C MET A 16 1.83 12.89 1.77
N VAL A 17 2.30 13.55 2.83
CA VAL A 17 3.26 14.65 2.77
C VAL A 17 4.58 14.21 2.12
N ILE A 18 5.37 15.16 1.62
CA ILE A 18 6.60 14.87 0.87
C ILE A 18 7.66 14.26 1.80
N ASN A 19 7.79 14.78 3.01
CA ASN A 19 8.72 14.35 4.06
C ASN A 19 8.10 13.26 4.96
N SER A 20 7.35 12.32 4.37
CA SER A 20 6.61 11.31 5.15
C SER A 20 7.52 10.36 5.93
N LYS A 21 8.76 10.15 5.46
CA LYS A 21 9.75 9.31 6.14
C LYS A 21 10.23 9.98 7.42
N GLU A 22 10.63 11.24 7.33
CA GLU A 22 11.13 12.05 8.46
C GLU A 22 10.04 12.20 9.51
N VAL A 23 8.79 12.45 9.09
CA VAL A 23 7.64 12.52 10.00
C VAL A 23 7.38 11.19 10.70
N LEU A 24 7.57 10.04 10.03
CA LEU A 24 7.45 8.74 10.67
C LEU A 24 8.54 8.56 11.72
N GLU A 25 9.80 8.77 11.35
CA GLU A 25 10.96 8.55 12.23
C GLU A 25 10.85 9.41 13.50
N ASP A 26 10.49 10.68 13.34
CA ASP A 26 10.25 11.60 14.45
C ASP A 26 9.12 11.14 15.37
N LEU A 27 8.03 10.61 14.81
CA LEU A 27 6.89 10.11 15.59
C LEU A 27 7.30 8.86 16.39
N LEU A 28 7.90 7.87 15.73
CA LEU A 28 8.30 6.61 16.37
C LEU A 28 9.40 6.80 17.42
N ALA A 29 10.20 7.87 17.31
CA ALA A 29 11.20 8.23 18.32
C ALA A 29 10.57 8.87 19.57
N LYS A 30 9.43 9.55 19.44
CA LYS A 30 8.80 10.33 20.52
C LYS A 30 7.62 9.63 21.18
N ASP A 31 6.99 8.69 20.47
CA ASP A 31 5.77 8.01 20.91
C ASP A 31 5.95 6.49 20.89
N SER A 32 6.07 5.90 22.08
CA SER A 32 6.23 4.45 22.26
C SER A 32 4.99 3.65 21.90
N GLU A 33 3.79 4.23 22.00
CA GLU A 33 2.54 3.56 21.64
C GLU A 33 2.41 3.50 20.12
N ALA A 34 2.67 4.62 19.43
CA ALA A 34 2.74 4.66 17.97
C ALA A 34 3.81 3.69 17.43
N LYS A 35 4.94 3.56 18.13
CA LYS A 35 5.98 2.60 17.78
C LYS A 35 5.49 1.15 17.84
N GLN A 36 4.82 0.78 18.93
CA GLN A 36 4.26 -0.58 19.08
C GLN A 36 3.19 -0.86 18.02
N GLU A 37 2.31 0.11 17.74
CA GLU A 37 1.28 -0.02 16.70
C GLU A 37 1.90 -0.23 15.31
N TRP A 38 2.94 0.54 15.00
CA TRP A 38 3.69 0.43 13.75
C TRP A 38 4.42 -0.90 13.62
N GLU A 39 5.10 -1.37 14.67
CA GLU A 39 5.80 -2.65 14.66
C GLU A 39 4.84 -3.83 14.49
N ALA A 40 3.63 -3.74 15.07
CA ALA A 40 2.62 -4.79 14.98
C ALA A 40 1.95 -4.85 13.59
N THR A 41 1.66 -3.70 12.96
CA THR A 41 0.75 -3.66 11.79
C THR A 41 1.26 -2.87 10.59
N PHE A 42 2.36 -2.14 10.73
CA PHE A 42 2.85 -1.18 9.71
C PHE A 42 1.81 -0.12 9.34
N LYS A 43 0.88 0.14 10.26
CA LYS A 43 -0.19 1.13 10.13
C LYS A 43 -0.26 1.91 11.44
N LEU A 44 -0.70 3.16 11.33
CA LEU A 44 -1.02 4.00 12.47
C LEU A 44 -2.49 4.40 12.32
N LYS A 45 -3.27 4.31 13.39
CA LYS A 45 -4.67 4.78 13.37
C LYS A 45 -4.76 6.26 13.01
N ASN A 46 -3.89 7.07 13.61
CA ASN A 46 -3.80 8.50 13.39
C ASN A 46 -2.44 8.84 12.78
N ASP A 47 -2.31 8.58 11.48
CA ASP A 47 -1.05 8.78 10.76
C ASP A 47 -0.86 10.26 10.36
N PRO A 48 0.07 11.01 10.98
CA PRO A 48 0.29 12.43 10.68
C PRO A 48 0.89 12.65 9.29
N ARG A 49 1.35 11.59 8.61
CA ARG A 49 1.89 11.68 7.25
C ARG A 49 0.79 11.87 6.22
N ILE A 50 -0.45 11.52 6.54
CA ILE A 50 -1.58 11.62 5.62
C ILE A 50 -2.11 13.05 5.63
N THR A 51 -2.24 13.67 4.45
CA THR A 51 -2.81 15.03 4.35
C THR A 51 -4.32 14.99 4.53
N LYS A 52 -4.96 16.13 4.85
CA LYS A 52 -6.44 16.22 4.95
C LYS A 52 -7.15 15.72 3.69
N ILE A 53 -6.63 16.09 2.51
CA ILE A 53 -7.13 15.60 1.22
C ILE A 53 -6.80 14.10 1.06
N GLY A 54 -5.61 13.68 1.50
CA GLY A 54 -5.21 12.27 1.53
C GLY A 54 -6.16 11.38 2.33
N VAL A 55 -6.66 11.85 3.47
CA VAL A 55 -7.68 11.15 4.27
C VAL A 55 -8.95 10.94 3.45
N PHE A 56 -9.42 11.99 2.77
CA PHE A 56 -10.57 11.89 1.89
C PHE A 56 -10.35 10.90 0.74
N LEU A 57 -9.19 10.98 0.06
CA LEU A 57 -8.86 10.09 -1.05
C LEU A 57 -8.83 8.62 -0.62
N ARG A 58 -8.23 8.32 0.54
CA ARG A 58 -8.15 6.94 1.06
C ARG A 58 -9.52 6.41 1.49
N ARG A 59 -10.31 7.22 2.19
CA ARG A 59 -11.67 6.84 2.64
C ARG A 59 -12.60 6.53 1.48
N THR A 60 -12.38 7.16 0.33
CA THR A 60 -13.19 6.98 -0.88
C THR A 60 -12.52 6.04 -1.90
N SER A 61 -11.36 5.46 -1.56
CA SER A 61 -10.51 4.69 -2.49
C SER A 61 -10.14 5.43 -3.79
N LEU A 62 -10.27 6.76 -3.82
CA LEU A 62 -9.96 7.56 -5.00
C LEU A 62 -8.47 7.62 -5.28
N ASP A 63 -7.59 7.39 -4.28
CA ASP A 63 -6.15 7.35 -4.52
C ASP A 63 -5.72 6.18 -5.41
N GLU A 64 -6.56 5.16 -5.55
CA GLU A 64 -6.31 3.99 -6.39
C GLU A 64 -6.92 4.10 -7.80
N LEU A 65 -7.66 5.17 -8.12
CA LEU A 65 -8.19 5.39 -9.48
C LEU A 65 -7.11 5.33 -10.59
N PRO A 66 -5.88 5.83 -10.39
CA PRO A 66 -4.82 5.68 -11.38
C PRO A 66 -4.47 4.21 -11.71
N GLN A 67 -4.79 3.24 -10.85
CA GLN A 67 -4.57 1.81 -11.11
C GLN A 67 -5.44 1.31 -12.27
N LEU A 68 -6.53 1.99 -12.62
CA LEU A 68 -7.32 1.65 -13.82
C LEU A 68 -6.46 1.68 -15.09
N PHE A 69 -5.46 2.58 -15.17
CA PHE A 69 -4.52 2.58 -16.29
C PHE A 69 -3.62 1.33 -16.30
N ASN A 70 -3.26 0.78 -15.14
CA ASN A 70 -2.53 -0.50 -15.06
C ASN A 70 -3.41 -1.66 -15.54
N VAL A 71 -4.72 -1.65 -15.23
CA VAL A 71 -5.69 -2.63 -15.74
C VAL A 71 -5.79 -2.54 -17.27
N LEU A 72 -5.93 -1.33 -17.81
CA LEU A 72 -6.00 -1.11 -19.26
C LEU A 72 -4.72 -1.52 -20.00
N LYS A 73 -3.55 -1.42 -19.35
CA LYS A 73 -2.26 -1.91 -19.89
C LYS A 73 -2.06 -3.41 -19.73
N GLY A 74 -2.96 -4.13 -19.06
CA GLY A 74 -2.83 -5.55 -18.76
C GLY A 74 -1.80 -5.88 -17.68
N GLU A 75 -1.34 -4.89 -16.91
CA GLU A 75 -0.39 -5.07 -15.81
C GLU A 75 -1.09 -5.62 -14.54
N MET A 76 -2.40 -5.34 -14.40
CA MET A 76 -3.25 -5.76 -13.29
C MET A 76 -4.62 -6.25 -13.77
N SER A 77 -5.31 -7.03 -12.94
CA SER A 77 -6.75 -7.31 -13.07
C SER A 77 -7.58 -6.29 -12.31
N LEU A 78 -8.83 -6.07 -12.70
CA LEU A 78 -9.76 -5.21 -11.95
C LEU A 78 -10.06 -5.77 -10.55
N VAL A 79 -10.08 -7.10 -10.40
CA VAL A 79 -10.26 -7.82 -9.13
C VAL A 79 -9.17 -8.88 -9.01
N GLY A 80 -8.48 -8.91 -7.87
CA GLY A 80 -7.38 -9.85 -7.61
C GLY A 80 -6.62 -9.49 -6.32
N PRO A 81 -5.66 -10.32 -5.89
CA PRO A 81 -4.84 -10.02 -4.71
C PRO A 81 -4.03 -8.74 -4.91
N ARG A 82 -3.89 -7.93 -3.85
CA ARG A 82 -3.14 -6.67 -3.89
C ARG A 82 -1.69 -6.91 -4.32
N PRO A 83 -1.12 -6.06 -5.20
CA PRO A 83 0.30 -6.14 -5.54
C PRO A 83 1.17 -5.95 -4.29
N ILE A 84 1.96 -6.97 -3.95
CA ILE A 84 2.92 -6.90 -2.84
C ILE A 84 4.09 -5.98 -3.24
N ILE A 85 4.48 -5.08 -2.34
CA ILE A 85 5.68 -4.26 -2.49
C ILE A 85 6.93 -5.06 -2.07
N THR A 86 8.08 -4.81 -2.70
CA THR A 86 9.30 -5.59 -2.44
C THR A 86 9.70 -5.62 -0.96
N ALA A 87 9.49 -4.52 -0.24
CA ALA A 87 9.76 -4.43 1.19
C ALA A 87 8.85 -5.31 2.06
N GLU A 88 7.64 -5.66 1.58
CA GLU A 88 6.76 -6.63 2.25
C GLU A 88 7.21 -8.07 1.95
N LEU A 89 7.75 -8.36 0.75
CA LEU A 89 8.22 -9.70 0.38
C LEU A 89 9.31 -10.21 1.32
N GLU A 90 10.21 -9.35 1.78
CA GLU A 90 11.26 -9.71 2.75
C GLU A 90 10.71 -10.23 4.09
N ARG A 91 9.44 -9.95 4.40
CA ARG A 91 8.78 -10.42 5.62
C ARG A 91 7.95 -11.69 5.43
N TYR A 92 7.41 -11.93 4.23
CA TYR A 92 6.48 -13.03 3.94
C TYR A 92 7.16 -14.32 3.48
N ASN A 93 8.41 -14.58 3.89
CA ASN A 93 9.36 -15.54 3.33
C ASN A 93 8.79 -16.92 2.91
N ASP A 94 7.71 -17.41 3.56
CA ASP A 94 7.11 -18.73 3.31
C ASP A 94 5.79 -18.74 2.49
N GLU A 95 5.12 -17.60 2.27
CA GLU A 95 3.83 -17.51 1.54
C GLU A 95 3.94 -16.83 0.16
N VAL A 96 5.16 -16.44 -0.23
CA VAL A 96 5.44 -15.66 -1.44
C VAL A 96 4.91 -16.32 -2.72
N ASP A 97 5.01 -17.65 -2.82
CA ASP A 97 4.58 -18.40 -4.01
C ASP A 97 3.08 -18.24 -4.29
N TYR A 98 2.23 -18.26 -3.26
CA TYR A 98 0.78 -18.08 -3.42
C TYR A 98 0.41 -16.74 -4.07
N TYR A 99 1.17 -15.69 -3.75
CA TYR A 99 0.94 -14.34 -4.26
C TYR A 99 1.58 -14.06 -5.62
N LEU A 100 2.67 -14.75 -5.97
CA LEU A 100 3.39 -14.54 -7.23
C LEU A 100 2.67 -15.16 -8.44
N PHE A 101 1.95 -16.27 -8.26
CA PHE A 101 1.31 -16.97 -9.38
C PHE A 101 -0.04 -16.39 -9.81
N LYS A 102 -0.71 -15.59 -8.96
CA LYS A 102 -2.00 -14.96 -9.31
C LYS A 102 -1.81 -13.59 -9.93
N GLN A 103 -2.66 -13.25 -10.90
CA GLN A 103 -2.72 -11.91 -11.46
C GLN A 103 -3.20 -10.94 -10.37
N THR A 104 -2.36 -9.98 -10.01
CA THR A 104 -2.68 -9.01 -8.97
C THR A 104 -3.77 -8.05 -9.43
N GLY A 105 -4.60 -7.58 -8.51
CA GLY A 105 -5.68 -6.65 -8.79
C GLY A 105 -6.01 -5.75 -7.61
N ASN A 106 -7.06 -4.96 -7.77
CA ASN A 106 -7.56 -4.15 -6.66
C ASN A 106 -8.31 -5.06 -5.69
N ASP A 107 -7.87 -5.06 -4.45
CA ASP A 107 -8.58 -5.69 -3.35
C ASP A 107 -9.57 -4.69 -2.74
N TRP A 108 -10.72 -4.54 -3.38
CA TRP A 108 -11.79 -3.63 -2.96
C TRP A 108 -12.42 -4.02 -1.61
N VAL A 109 -12.09 -5.20 -1.08
CA VAL A 109 -12.68 -5.74 0.16
C VAL A 109 -12.08 -5.09 1.41
N MET A 110 -10.90 -4.45 1.30
CA MET A 110 -10.19 -3.86 2.45
C MET A 110 -10.30 -2.34 2.55
N ALA A 111 -11.21 -1.72 1.80
CA ALA A 111 -11.45 -0.27 1.81
C ALA A 111 -12.36 0.23 2.95
N SER A 112 -12.75 -0.65 3.88
CA SER A 112 -13.56 -0.32 5.07
C SER A 112 -12.74 -0.38 6.35
#